data_AF-A0A937UIL6-F1
#
_entry.id   AF-A0A937UIL6-F1
#
_cell.length_a   1.000
_cell.length_b   1.000
_cell.length_c   1.000
_cell.angle_alpha   90.00
_cell.angle_beta   90.00
_cell.angle_gamma   90.00
#
_symmetry.space_group_name_H-M   'P 1'
#
loop_
_entity.id
_entity.type
_entity.pdbx_description
1 polymer ?
#
loop_
_entity_poly.entity_id
_entity_poly.type
_entity_poly.pdbx_seq_one_letter_code
_entity_poly.pdbx_strand_id
1 'polypeptide(L)'
;MLDTLEELLPMCDVVRASSFGEAKTLLETRDFDMAILDIMGVDGYRLLEIANEQKVIAIMLTANALSVADTFKSFKKGAASYVPKDEMANITTFLEDILEAKEKGKHFWWRWFERLGSYYERHF
;
A
#
# COMPACT_ATOMS: atom_id res chain seq x y z
N MET A 1 -10.89 -7.70 7.50
CA MET A 1 -9.89 -7.03 6.63
C MET A 1 -8.52 -7.01 7.28
N LEU A 2 -8.34 -6.37 8.45
CA LEU A 2 -7.04 -6.40 9.14
C LEU A 2 -6.62 -7.83 9.51
N ASP A 3 -7.54 -8.65 10.03
CA ASP A 3 -7.25 -10.07 10.35
C ASP A 3 -6.85 -10.85 9.08
N THR A 4 -7.54 -10.59 7.96
CA THR A 4 -7.24 -11.22 6.67
C THR A 4 -5.83 -10.90 6.17
N LEU A 5 -5.39 -9.63 6.31
CA LEU A 5 -4.03 -9.25 5.90
C LEU A 5 -2.97 -9.88 6.82
N GLU A 6 -3.24 -9.97 8.12
CA GLU A 6 -2.36 -10.65 9.08
C GLU A 6 -2.24 -12.14 8.75
N GLU A 7 -3.35 -12.81 8.43
CA GLU A 7 -3.37 -14.22 8.01
C GLU A 7 -2.62 -14.46 6.68
N LEU A 8 -2.64 -13.49 5.75
CA LEU A 8 -1.92 -13.57 4.48
C LEU A 8 -0.42 -13.27 4.60
N LEU A 9 0.00 -12.69 5.73
CA LEU A 9 1.38 -12.29 5.99
C LEU A 9 1.99 -13.02 7.20
N PRO A 10 1.88 -14.35 7.32
CA PRO A 10 2.37 -15.09 8.48
C PRO A 10 3.90 -15.09 8.60
N MET A 11 4.60 -14.68 7.53
CA MET A 11 6.06 -14.53 7.48
C MET A 11 6.54 -13.15 7.96
N CYS A 12 5.63 -12.23 8.32
CA CYS A 12 5.95 -10.86 8.69
C CYS A 12 5.58 -10.57 10.15
N ASP A 13 6.29 -9.61 10.77
CA ASP A 13 5.89 -9.02 12.04
C ASP A 13 4.81 -7.94 11.79
N VAL A 14 3.55 -8.34 11.87
CA VAL A 14 2.41 -7.46 11.57
C VAL A 14 1.95 -6.69 12.81
N VAL A 15 1.75 -5.38 12.66
CA VAL A 15 1.09 -4.53 13.65
C VAL A 15 -0.12 -3.89 13.00
N ARG A 16 -1.25 -3.93 13.70
CA ARG A 16 -2.52 -3.40 13.21
C ARG A 16 -2.85 -2.06 13.85
N ALA A 17 -3.56 -1.22 13.11
CA ALA A 17 -4.20 -0.02 13.62
C ALA A 17 -5.57 0.13 12.96
N SER A 18 -6.58 0.52 13.73
CA SER A 18 -7.94 0.72 13.23
C SER A 18 -8.36 2.18 13.19
N SER A 19 -7.48 3.10 13.58
CA SER A 19 -7.75 4.54 13.57
C SER A 19 -6.56 5.34 13.05
N PHE A 20 -6.83 6.53 12.54
CA PHE A 20 -5.78 7.47 12.13
C PHE A 20 -4.82 7.80 13.28
N GLY A 21 -5.34 8.07 14.48
CA GLY A 21 -4.52 8.47 15.63
C GLY A 21 -3.55 7.36 16.04
N GLU A 22 -4.03 6.13 16.12
CA GLU A 22 -3.21 4.95 16.43
C GLU A 22 -2.15 4.71 15.36
N ALA A 23 -2.54 4.72 14.07
CA ALA A 23 -1.61 4.53 12.96
C ALA A 23 -0.51 5.61 12.93
N LYS A 24 -0.88 6.88 13.16
CA LYS A 24 0.07 7.98 13.29
C LYS A 24 1.06 7.74 14.42
N THR A 25 0.56 7.41 15.61
CA THR A 25 1.44 7.13 16.76
C THR A 25 2.39 5.98 16.46
N LEU A 26 1.92 4.90 15.84
CA LEU A 26 2.79 3.78 15.46
C LEU A 26 3.88 4.21 14.47
N LEU A 27 3.51 4.89 13.37
CA LEU A 27 4.47 5.37 12.37
C LEU A 27 5.54 6.31 12.97
N GLU A 28 5.18 7.12 13.96
CA GLU A 28 6.09 8.08 14.60
C GLU A 28 6.98 7.47 15.70
N THR A 29 6.61 6.30 16.25
CA THR A 29 7.26 5.75 17.45
C THR A 29 7.94 4.41 17.23
N ARG A 30 7.71 3.76 16.09
CA ARG A 30 8.25 2.45 15.76
C ARG A 30 8.80 2.44 14.34
N ASP A 31 9.83 1.62 14.15
CA ASP A 31 10.41 1.38 12.84
C ASP A 31 9.59 0.33 12.07
N PHE A 32 9.28 0.65 10.81
CA PHE A 32 8.58 -0.24 9.89
C PHE A 32 9.26 -0.22 8.52
N ASP A 33 9.39 -1.39 7.89
CA ASP A 33 9.85 -1.46 6.50
C ASP A 33 8.78 -0.97 5.52
N MET A 34 7.52 -1.32 5.80
CA MET A 34 6.38 -1.05 4.93
C MET A 34 5.11 -0.74 5.75
N ALA A 35 4.20 0.02 5.17
CA ALA A 35 2.87 0.30 5.73
C ALA A 35 1.79 0.08 4.67
N ILE A 36 0.73 -0.66 5.03
CA ILE A 36 -0.45 -0.86 4.18
C ILE A 36 -1.58 0.05 4.70
N LEU A 37 -1.97 1.04 3.90
CA LEU A 37 -2.83 2.15 4.31
C LEU A 37 -4.16 2.13 3.56
N ASP A 38 -5.29 2.11 4.28
CA ASP A 38 -6.61 2.25 3.67
C ASP A 38 -6.92 3.73 3.32
N ILE A 39 -7.23 4.00 2.05
CA ILE A 39 -7.58 5.35 1.57
C ILE A 39 -8.91 5.84 2.12
N MET A 40 -9.92 4.96 2.21
CA MET A 40 -11.31 5.35 2.48
C MET A 40 -11.76 5.03 3.91
N GLY A 41 -11.13 4.06 4.57
CA GLY A 41 -11.45 3.70 5.95
C GLY A 41 -10.91 4.67 6.99
N VAL A 42 -9.87 5.44 6.64
CA VAL A 42 -9.18 6.44 7.50
C VAL A 42 -8.67 7.60 6.65
N ASP A 43 -8.02 8.60 7.25
CA ASP A 43 -7.29 9.65 6.53
C ASP A 43 -5.97 9.12 5.93
N GLY A 44 -6.10 8.21 4.96
CA GLY A 44 -4.98 7.43 4.41
C GLY A 44 -3.94 8.29 3.69
N TYR A 45 -4.35 9.36 3.01
CA TYR A 45 -3.40 10.26 2.35
C TYR A 45 -2.52 11.04 3.34
N ARG A 46 -3.06 11.39 4.51
CA ARG A 46 -2.27 12.01 5.57
C ARG A 46 -1.32 11.00 6.23
N LEU A 47 -1.75 9.75 6.39
CA LEU A 47 -0.85 8.68 6.84
C LEU A 47 0.26 8.39 5.82
N LEU A 48 -0.02 8.50 4.52
CA LEU A 48 1.00 8.39 3.47
C LEU A 48 2.07 9.48 3.60
N GLU A 49 1.66 10.72 3.88
CA GLU A 49 2.61 11.82 4.12
C GLU A 49 3.51 11.53 5.32
N ILE A 50 2.93 11.07 6.44
CA ILE A 50 3.68 10.68 7.63
C ILE A 50 4.62 9.50 7.32
N ALA A 51 4.14 8.46 6.65
CA ALA A 51 4.96 7.30 6.28
C ALA A 51 6.17 7.71 5.43
N ASN A 52 5.99 8.62 4.45
CA ASN A 52 7.09 9.14 3.65
C ASN A 52 8.11 9.94 4.49
N GLU A 53 7.65 10.77 5.41
CA GLU A 53 8.52 11.52 6.33
C GLU A 53 9.37 10.57 7.18
N GLN A 54 8.77 9.46 7.62
CA GLN A 54 9.44 8.39 8.38
C GLN A 54 10.21 7.40 7.47
N LYS A 55 10.23 7.62 6.15
CA LYS A 55 10.87 6.76 5.14
C LYS A 55 10.35 5.31 5.12
N VAL A 56 9.10 5.12 5.54
CA VAL A 56 8.37 3.85 5.48
C VAL A 56 7.74 3.70 4.10
N ILE A 57 7.90 2.52 3.49
CA ILE A 57 7.34 2.26 2.15
C ILE A 57 5.83 2.06 2.27
N ALA A 58 5.05 3.00 1.74
CA ALA A 58 3.59 2.95 1.85
C ALA A 58 2.91 2.31 0.63
N ILE A 59 1.97 1.40 0.89
CA ILE A 59 1.05 0.81 -0.08
C ILE A 59 -0.35 1.31 0.24
N MET A 60 -1.07 1.81 -0.77
CA MET A 60 -2.43 2.31 -0.56
C MET A 60 -3.46 1.24 -0.96
N LEU A 61 -4.41 0.93 -0.09
CA LEU A 61 -5.58 0.09 -0.38
C LEU A 61 -6.77 0.96 -0.79
N THR A 62 -7.47 0.56 -1.86
CA THR A 62 -8.72 1.22 -2.30
C THR A 62 -9.84 0.22 -2.52
N ALA A 63 -11.06 0.56 -2.11
CA ALA A 63 -12.25 -0.18 -2.55
C ALA A 63 -12.73 0.25 -3.95
N ASN A 64 -12.22 1.37 -4.46
CA ASN A 64 -12.59 1.93 -5.76
C ASN A 64 -11.34 2.04 -6.65
N ALA A 65 -10.90 0.90 -7.17
CA ALA A 65 -9.77 0.81 -8.10
C ALA A 65 -9.96 1.61 -9.39
N LEU A 66 -11.20 2.01 -9.69
CA LEU A 66 -11.60 2.58 -10.97
C LEU A 66 -11.20 4.05 -11.13
N SER A 67 -10.84 4.74 -10.04
CA SER A 67 -10.39 6.13 -10.09
C SER A 67 -8.90 6.20 -10.48
N VAL A 68 -8.65 6.31 -11.79
CA VAL A 68 -7.33 6.65 -12.35
C VAL A 68 -6.75 7.91 -11.68
N ALA A 69 -7.62 8.86 -11.29
CA ALA A 69 -7.23 10.06 -10.58
C ALA A 69 -6.62 9.77 -9.19
N ASP A 70 -7.21 8.87 -8.41
CA ASP A 70 -6.70 8.48 -7.09
C ASP A 70 -5.41 7.66 -7.18
N THR A 71 -5.30 6.83 -8.21
CA THR A 71 -4.05 6.16 -8.59
C THR A 71 -2.94 7.19 -8.81
N PHE A 72 -3.15 8.14 -9.72
CA PHE A 72 -2.14 9.17 -10.04
C PHE A 72 -1.83 10.07 -8.84
N LYS A 73 -2.83 10.37 -8.01
CA LYS A 73 -2.64 11.15 -6.77
C LYS A 73 -1.75 10.41 -5.78
N SER A 74 -1.99 9.12 -5.57
CA SER A 74 -1.19 8.27 -4.68
C SER A 74 0.25 8.15 -5.17
N PHE A 75 0.42 7.96 -6.49
CA PHE A 75 1.73 7.97 -7.12
C PHE A 75 2.50 9.27 -6.88
N LYS A 76 1.88 10.41 -7.20
CA LYS A 76 2.50 11.73 -7.01
C LYS A 76 2.83 12.04 -5.56
N LYS A 77 2.07 11.46 -4.62
CA LYS A 77 2.30 11.59 -3.18
C LYS A 77 3.30 10.56 -2.63
N GLY A 78 3.96 9.76 -3.46
CA GLY A 78 5.06 8.90 -3.03
C GLY A 78 4.66 7.52 -2.53
N ALA A 79 3.41 7.08 -2.72
CA ALA A 79 3.06 5.68 -2.46
C ALA A 79 3.90 4.76 -3.36
N ALA A 80 4.30 3.60 -2.88
CA ALA A 80 5.03 2.60 -3.66
C ALA A 80 4.10 1.79 -4.57
N SER A 81 2.83 1.64 -4.18
CA SER A 81 1.82 0.90 -4.92
C SER A 81 0.41 1.31 -4.53
N TYR A 82 -0.55 1.01 -5.39
CA TYR A 82 -1.97 1.27 -5.21
C TYR A 82 -2.77 -0.01 -5.49
N VAL A 83 -3.26 -0.68 -4.44
CA VAL A 83 -3.81 -2.03 -4.50
C VAL A 83 -5.33 -2.01 -4.30
N PRO A 84 -6.11 -2.50 -5.28
CA PRO A 84 -7.54 -2.76 -5.12
C PRO A 84 -7.83 -3.73 -3.95
N LYS A 85 -8.87 -3.47 -3.15
CA LYS A 85 -9.20 -4.31 -1.99
C LYS A 85 -9.63 -5.74 -2.36
N ASP A 86 -10.21 -5.92 -3.54
CA ASP A 86 -10.50 -7.23 -4.14
C ASP A 86 -9.23 -8.01 -4.51
N GLU A 87 -8.12 -7.32 -4.77
CA GLU A 87 -6.80 -7.92 -5.04
C GLU A 87 -5.97 -8.18 -3.77
N MET A 88 -6.52 -7.98 -2.56
CA MET A 88 -5.78 -8.22 -1.29
C MET A 88 -5.28 -9.66 -1.16
N ALA A 89 -5.95 -10.64 -1.77
CA ALA A 89 -5.46 -12.03 -1.77
C ALA A 89 -4.06 -12.16 -2.40
N ASN A 90 -3.67 -11.23 -3.26
CA ASN A 90 -2.37 -11.17 -3.92
C ASN A 90 -1.39 -10.20 -3.23
N ILE A 91 -1.70 -9.70 -2.02
CA ILE A 91 -0.91 -8.65 -1.35
C ILE A 91 0.58 -9.01 -1.24
N THR A 92 0.91 -10.26 -0.94
CA THR A 92 2.29 -10.75 -0.82
C THR A 92 3.08 -10.52 -2.11
N THR A 93 2.44 -10.73 -3.27
CA THR A 93 3.08 -10.50 -4.57
C THR A 93 3.42 -9.01 -4.76
N PHE A 94 2.52 -8.11 -4.35
CA PHE A 94 2.78 -6.67 -4.42
C PHE A 94 3.92 -6.25 -3.48
N LEU A 95 3.97 -6.80 -2.27
CA LEU A 95 5.05 -6.49 -1.32
C LEU A 95 6.41 -6.99 -1.83
N GLU A 96 6.47 -8.22 -2.34
CA GLU A 96 7.68 -8.80 -2.94
C GLU A 96 8.17 -7.98 -4.14
N ASP A 97 7.27 -7.57 -5.05
CA ASP A 97 7.61 -6.73 -6.20
C ASP A 97 8.24 -5.39 -5.77
N ILE A 98 7.71 -4.78 -4.70
CA ILE A 98 8.23 -3.52 -4.16
C ILE A 98 9.60 -3.72 -3.53
N LEU A 99 9.78 -4.79 -2.73
CA LEU A 99 11.06 -5.11 -2.10
C LEU A 99 12.14 -5.43 -3.15
N GLU A 100 11.81 -6.21 -4.18
CA GLU A 100 12.73 -6.51 -5.27
C GLU A 100 13.11 -5.23 -6.05
N ALA A 101 12.14 -4.35 -6.29
CA ALA A 101 12.42 -3.07 -6.92
C ALA A 101 13.31 -2.17 -6.04
N LYS A 102 13.11 -2.16 -4.72
CA LYS A 102 13.95 -1.44 -3.75
C LYS A 102 15.39 -1.93 -3.82
N GLU A 103 15.59 -3.25 -3.76
CA GLU A 103 16.90 -3.88 -3.82
C GLU A 103 17.62 -3.59 -5.13
N LYS A 104 16.90 -3.61 -6.25
CA LYS A 104 17.45 -3.35 -7.60
C LYS A 104 17.58 -1.87 -7.95
N GLY A 105 17.23 -0.95 -7.04
CA GLY A 105 17.20 0.49 -7.30
C GLY A 105 16.24 0.89 -8.43
N LYS A 106 15.21 0.07 -8.68
CA LYS A 106 14.20 0.30 -9.72
C LYS A 106 13.02 1.06 -9.16
N HIS A 107 12.32 1.75 -10.05
CA HIS A 107 11.10 2.47 -9.69
C HIS A 107 9.95 1.48 -9.39
N PHE A 108 9.34 1.59 -8.20
CA PHE A 108 8.31 0.67 -7.70
C PHE A 108 7.12 0.50 -8.66
N TRP A 109 6.77 1.56 -9.40
CA TRP A 109 5.58 1.56 -10.24
C TRP A 109 5.71 0.86 -11.59
N TRP A 110 6.93 0.47 -12.03
CA TRP A 110 7.08 -0.14 -13.36
C TRP A 110 6.22 -1.42 -13.49
N ARG A 111 6.35 -2.34 -12.52
CA ARG A 111 5.54 -3.57 -12.48
C ARG A 111 4.08 -3.29 -12.16
N TRP A 112 3.82 -2.25 -11.37
CA TRP A 112 2.47 -1.87 -11.02
C TRP A 112 1.66 -1.41 -12.24
N PHE A 113 2.24 -0.61 -13.14
CA PHE A 113 1.54 -0.19 -14.37
C PHE A 113 1.18 -1.37 -15.29
N GLU A 114 2.07 -2.38 -15.41
CA GLU A 114 1.78 -3.61 -16.15
C GLU A 114 0.60 -4.39 -15.53
N ARG A 115 0.58 -4.50 -14.19
CA ARG A 115 -0.52 -5.16 -13.45
C ARG A 115 -1.83 -4.39 -13.53
N LEU A 116 -1.78 -3.06 -13.45
CA LEU A 116 -2.97 -2.21 -13.54
C LEU A 116 -3.63 -2.35 -14.91
N GLY A 117 -2.85 -2.30 -15.99
CA GLY A 117 -3.38 -2.52 -17.33
C GLY A 117 -4.14 -3.84 -17.42
N SER A 118 -3.53 -4.92 -16.93
CA SER A 118 -4.15 -6.24 -16.86
C SER A 118 -5.41 -6.29 -15.99
N TYR A 119 -5.46 -5.54 -14.89
CA TYR A 119 -6.62 -5.45 -14.00
C TYR A 119 -7.80 -4.75 -14.69
N TYR A 120 -7.56 -3.63 -15.38
CA TYR A 120 -8.59 -2.94 -16.14
C TYR A 120 -9.10 -3.76 -17.33
N GLU A 121 -8.22 -4.46 -18.07
CA GLU A 121 -8.64 -5.34 -19.19
C GLU A 121 -9.54 -6.52 -18.76
N ARG A 122 -9.45 -6.97 -17.50
CA ARG A 122 -10.32 -8.04 -16.99
C ARG A 122 -11.67 -7.54 -16.51
N HIS A 123 -11.76 -6.27 -16.12
CA HIS A 123 -12.95 -5.69 -15.52
C HIS A 123 -13.71 -4.75 -16.48
N PHE A 124 -13.18 -4.49 -17.69
CA PHE A 124 -13.75 -3.66 -18.77
C PHE A 124 -13.48 -4.26 -20.15
#